data_AF-A0AA90P1C6-F1
#
_entry.id   AF-A0AA90P1C6-F1
#
_cell.length_a   1.000
_cell.length_b   1.000
_cell.length_c   1.000
_cell.angle_alpha   90.00
_cell.angle_beta   90.00
_cell.angle_gamma   90.00
#
_symmetry.space_group_name_H-M   'P 1'
#
loop_
_entity.id
_entity.type
_entity.pdbx_description
1 polymer ?
#
loop_
_entity_poly.entity_id
_entity_poly.type
_entity_poly.pdbx_seq_one_letter_code
_entity_poly.pdbx_strand_id
1 'polypeptide(L)'
;MFLFQEKLYKVEIEWALSDTERKVVGKRNLFLKAFFNLLKNAIEAMDEIQGKGKIRIEHYYKYGQIHIKVSDTGVGIFEDKLKLLGTPFFSTKNEEIGLGLT
;
A
#
# COMPACT_ATOMS: atom_id res chain seq x y z
N MET A 1 3.08 15.22 -13.85
CA MET A 1 3.59 13.92 -13.35
C MET A 1 2.43 12.94 -13.35
N PHE A 2 2.28 12.20 -14.44
CA PHE A 2 1.24 11.18 -14.59
C PHE A 2 1.73 9.93 -13.83
N LEU A 3 1.17 9.68 -12.64
CA LEU A 3 1.70 8.73 -11.65
C LEU A 3 1.10 7.33 -11.75
N PHE A 4 0.08 7.18 -12.58
CA PHE A 4 -0.43 5.91 -13.05
C PHE A 4 -0.42 5.99 -14.57
N GLN A 5 -0.15 4.88 -15.25
CA GLN A 5 -0.54 4.80 -16.66
C GLN A 5 -2.03 5.15 -16.75
N GLU A 6 -2.50 5.74 -17.86
CA GLU A 6 -3.93 5.96 -18.12
C GLU A 6 -4.63 4.60 -18.36
N LYS A 7 -4.67 3.78 -17.31
CA LYS A 7 -5.20 2.43 -17.26
C LYS A 7 -6.30 2.41 -16.22
N LEU A 8 -7.45 1.86 -16.59
CA LEU A 8 -8.50 1.54 -15.64
C LEU A 8 -8.08 0.31 -14.84
N TYR A 9 -7.83 0.49 -13.54
CA TYR A 9 -7.58 -0.62 -12.63
C TYR A 9 -8.92 -1.21 -12.17
N LYS A 10 -9.10 -2.53 -12.34
CA LYS A 10 -10.30 -3.25 -11.90
C LYS A 10 -10.20 -3.58 -10.41
N VAL A 11 -10.20 -2.55 -9.58
CA VAL A 11 -10.03 -2.65 -8.13
C VAL A 11 -11.26 -2.14 -7.41
N GLU A 12 -11.72 -2.90 -6.42
CA GLU A 12 -12.70 -2.45 -5.43
C GLU A 12 -11.99 -1.89 -4.21
N ILE A 13 -12.44 -0.75 -3.69
CA ILE A 13 -11.91 -0.19 -2.45
C ILE A 13 -12.96 -0.33 -1.36
N GLU A 14 -12.57 -0.95 -0.24
CA GLU A 14 -13.35 -1.00 0.99
C GLU A 14 -12.69 -0.13 2.07
N TRP A 15 -13.50 0.71 2.70
CA TRP A 15 -13.07 1.57 3.80
C TRP A 15 -13.67 1.07 5.11
N ALA A 16 -12.81 0.84 6.10
CA ALA A 16 -13.21 0.52 7.47
C ALA A 16 -12.57 1.55 8.41
N LEU A 17 -13.26 2.68 8.60
CA LEU A 17 -12.74 3.82 9.33
C LEU A 17 -13.47 3.98 10.67
N SER A 18 -12.69 4.06 11.73
CA SER A 18 -13.13 4.29 13.12
C SER A 18 -12.19 5.29 13.79
N ASP A 19 -12.61 5.96 14.88
CA ASP A 19 -11.78 6.92 15.63
C ASP A 19 -11.22 8.09 14.78
N THR A 20 -11.95 8.54 13.75
CA THR A 20 -11.49 9.55 12.78
C THR A 20 -11.28 10.95 13.36
N GLU A 21 -11.76 11.19 14.59
CA GLU A 21 -11.51 12.43 15.33
C GLU A 21 -10.07 12.52 15.87
N ARG A 22 -9.36 11.38 15.94
CA ARG A 22 -7.97 11.32 16.39
C ARG A 22 -7.04 11.96 15.38
N LYS A 23 -6.10 12.77 15.88
CA LYS A 23 -5.14 13.51 15.07
C LYS A 23 -3.73 12.99 15.31
N VAL A 24 -2.92 12.98 14.25
CA VAL A 24 -1.48 12.72 14.29
C VAL A 24 -0.72 13.97 13.90
N VAL A 25 0.44 14.18 14.51
CA VAL A 25 1.37 15.26 14.15
C VAL A 25 2.46 14.68 13.25
N GLY A 26 2.74 15.34 12.13
CA GLY A 26 3.85 14.97 11.25
C GLY A 26 3.84 15.74 9.94
N LYS A 27 4.77 15.40 9.05
CA LYS A 27 4.90 16.06 7.75
C LYS A 27 3.92 15.46 6.75
N ARG A 28 2.89 16.22 6.36
CA ARG A 28 1.81 15.79 5.44
C ARG A 28 2.34 15.13 4.16
N ASN A 29 3.39 15.69 3.56
CA ASN A 29 3.99 15.15 2.33
C ASN A 29 4.62 13.76 2.52
N LEU A 30 5.19 13.47 3.69
CA LEU A 30 5.75 12.16 3.99
C LEU A 30 4.64 11.11 4.18
N PHE A 31 3.53 11.47 4.83
CA PHE A 31 2.35 10.60 4.93
C PHE A 31 1.76 10.31 3.55
N LEU A 32 1.58 11.33 2.72
CA LEU A 32 1.10 11.15 1.35
C LEU A 32 2.00 10.21 0.54
N LYS A 33 3.33 10.36 0.66
CA LYS A 33 4.30 9.47 0.00
C LYS A 33 4.15 8.02 0.51
N ALA A 34 4.05 7.82 1.83
CA ALA A 34 3.90 6.49 2.41
C ALA A 34 2.61 5.79 1.94
N PHE A 35 1.46 6.48 2.01
CA PHE A 35 0.19 5.91 1.53
C PHE A 35 0.21 5.64 0.03
N PHE A 36 0.80 6.54 -0.75
CA PHE A 36 0.95 6.34 -2.19
C PHE A 36 1.75 5.07 -2.48
N ASN A 37 2.89 4.87 -1.82
CA ASN A 37 3.72 3.69 -2.05
C ASN A 37 2.99 2.39 -1.66
N LEU A 38 2.24 2.39 -0.55
CA LEU A 38 1.45 1.23 -0.14
C LEU A 38 0.35 0.91 -1.16
N LEU A 39 -0.40 1.92 -1.61
CA LEU A 39 -1.49 1.74 -2.56
C LEU A 39 -0.99 1.34 -3.95
N LYS A 40 0.13 1.91 -4.38
CA LYS A 40 0.79 1.54 -5.64
C LYS A 40 1.22 0.07 -5.62
N ASN A 41 1.88 -0.37 -4.54
CA ASN A 41 2.26 -1.77 -4.36
C ASN A 41 1.06 -2.71 -4.36
N ALA A 42 -0.03 -2.34 -3.69
CA ALA A 42 -1.27 -3.11 -3.68
C ALA A 42 -1.88 -3.25 -5.09
N ILE A 43 -1.95 -2.15 -5.85
CA ILE A 43 -2.47 -2.16 -7.23
C ILE A 43 -1.61 -3.06 -8.12
N GLU A 44 -0.29 -2.96 -8.02
CA GLU A 44 0.65 -3.75 -8.83
C GLU A 44 0.57 -5.24 -8.50
N ALA A 45 0.39 -5.61 -7.22
CA ALA A 45 0.18 -7.00 -6.82
C ALA A 45 -1.10 -7.60 -7.43
N MET A 46 -2.06 -6.78 -7.85
CA MET A 46 -3.31 -7.20 -8.49
C MET A 46 -3.25 -7.19 -10.02
N ASP A 47 -2.20 -6.64 -10.65
CA ASP A 47 -2.04 -6.72 -12.11
C ASP A 47 -1.75 -8.16 -12.57
N GLU A 48 -1.26 -9.02 -11.67
CA GLU A 48 -0.89 -10.42 -11.93
C GLU A 48 -2.02 -11.44 -11.66
N ILE A 49 -3.14 -11.03 -11.05
CA ILE A 49 -4.28 -11.92 -10.75
C ILE A 49 -5.36 -11.85 -11.84
N GLN A 50 -6.12 -12.93 -12.00
CA GLN A 50 -7.33 -12.91 -12.83
C GLN A 50 -8.54 -12.45 -11.99
N GLY A 51 -9.30 -11.46 -12.49
CA GLY A 51 -10.54 -11.00 -11.87
C GLY A 51 -10.48 -9.58 -11.31
N LYS A 52 -11.44 -9.25 -10.42
CA LYS A 52 -11.50 -7.95 -9.75
C LYS A 52 -10.78 -8.05 -8.40
N GLY A 53 -9.70 -7.29 -8.25
CA GLY A 53 -8.98 -7.22 -6.99
C GLY A 53 -9.69 -6.31 -5.97
N LYS A 54 -9.35 -6.47 -4.69
CA LYS A 54 -9.90 -5.65 -3.62
C LYS A 54 -8.79 -5.09 -2.74
N ILE A 55 -8.86 -3.79 -2.48
CA ILE A 55 -8.04 -3.11 -1.46
C ILE A 55 -8.94 -2.75 -0.29
N ARG A 56 -8.56 -3.17 0.91
CA ARG A 56 -9.19 -2.75 2.16
C ARG A 56 -8.28 -1.78 2.89
N ILE A 57 -8.82 -0.62 3.26
CA ILE A 57 -8.14 0.41 4.04
C ILE A 57 -8.83 0.52 5.40
N GLU A 58 -8.09 0.21 6.45
CA GLU A 58 -8.57 0.23 7.82
C GLU A 58 -7.88 1.35 8.61
N HIS A 59 -8.65 2.12 9.37
CA HIS A 59 -8.15 3.12 10.32
C HIS A 59 -8.84 2.93 11.67
N TYR A 60 -8.05 2.76 12.73
CA TYR A 60 -8.55 2.54 14.07
C TYR A 60 -7.53 2.96 15.13
N TYR A 61 -8.00 3.28 16.33
CA TYR A 61 -7.16 3.57 17.48
C TYR A 61 -7.06 2.34 18.39
N LYS A 62 -5.84 1.88 18.67
CA LYS A 62 -5.62 0.73 19.55
C LYS A 62 -4.28 0.87 20.27
N TYR A 63 -4.20 0.41 21.52
CA TYR A 63 -2.96 0.40 22.32
C TYR A 63 -2.22 1.74 22.36
N GLY A 64 -2.98 2.86 22.42
CA GLY A 64 -2.40 4.19 22.49
C GLY A 64 -1.99 4.79 21.14
N GLN A 65 -2.16 4.07 20.02
CA GLN A 65 -1.65 4.47 18.71
C GLN A 65 -2.76 4.43 17.64
N ILE A 66 -2.59 5.27 16.61
CA ILE A 66 -3.40 5.21 15.40
C ILE A 66 -2.79 4.13 14.50
N HIS A 67 -3.61 3.17 14.09
CA HIS A 67 -3.25 2.14 13.13
C HIS A 67 -3.89 2.46 11.79
N ILE A 68 -3.09 2.36 10.73
CA ILE A 68 -3.57 2.39 9.35
C ILE A 68 -3.10 1.09 8.69
N LYS A 69 -4.04 0.34 8.14
CA LYS A 69 -3.76 -0.93 7.47
C LYS A 69 -4.27 -0.88 6.05
N VAL A 70 -3.41 -1.25 5.12
CA VAL A 70 -3.73 -1.44 3.70
C VAL A 70 -3.57 -2.93 3.42
N SER A 71 -4.62 -3.57 2.91
CA SER A 71 -4.61 -5.00 2.57
C SER A 71 -5.16 -5.19 1.17
N ASP A 72 -4.48 -5.96 0.35
CA ASP A 72 -4.90 -6.31 -1.00
C ASP A 72 -5.18 -7.81 -1.15
N THR A 73 -5.82 -8.17 -2.26
CA THR A 73 -6.07 -9.56 -2.66
C THR A 73 -5.21 -9.96 -3.85
N GLY A 74 -4.04 -9.34 -4.02
CA GLY A 74 -3.09 -9.64 -5.09
C GLY A 74 -2.37 -10.97 -4.89
N VAL A 75 -1.30 -11.17 -5.67
CA VAL A 75 -0.49 -12.40 -5.63
C VAL A 75 0.24 -12.65 -4.29
N GLY A 76 0.25 -11.67 -3.40
CA GLY A 76 0.96 -11.74 -2.13
C GLY A 76 2.47 -11.63 -2.28
N ILE A 77 3.20 -11.95 -1.21
CA ILE A 77 4.66 -11.88 -1.16
C ILE A 77 5.18 -13.27 -0.79
N PHE A 78 6.07 -13.81 -1.61
CA PHE A 78 6.72 -15.09 -1.32
C PHE A 78 7.56 -15.01 -0.04
N GLU A 79 7.61 -16.12 0.72
CA GLU A 79 8.16 -16.14 2.07
C GLU A 79 9.67 -15.87 2.13
N ASP A 80 10.40 -16.26 1.10
CA ASP A 80 11.81 -15.94 0.90
C ASP A 80 12.05 -14.43 0.71
N LYS A 81 11.08 -13.73 0.11
CA LYS A 81 11.13 -12.27 -0.16
C LYS A 81 10.61 -11.43 0.99
N LEU A 82 9.82 -11.99 1.92
CA LEU A 82 9.32 -11.27 3.10
C LEU A 82 10.45 -10.68 3.94
N LYS A 83 11.57 -11.40 4.07
CA LYS A 83 12.75 -10.96 4.85
C LYS A 83 13.44 -9.73 4.27
N LEU A 84 13.16 -9.40 3.01
CA LEU A 84 13.79 -8.31 2.28
C LEU A 84 12.89 -7.06 2.23
N LEU A 85 11.69 -7.12 2.81
CA LEU A 85 10.80 -5.96 2.92
C LEU A 85 11.46 -4.83 3.73
N GLY A 86 11.40 -3.61 3.18
CA GLY A 86 12.04 -2.44 3.77
C GLY A 86 13.56 -2.39 3.59
N THR A 87 14.16 -3.33 2.83
CA THR A 87 15.57 -3.23 2.44
C THR A 87 15.71 -2.18 1.34
N PRO A 88 16.58 -1.16 1.52
CA PRO A 88 16.82 -0.17 0.48
C PRO A 88 17.23 -0.84 -0.82
N PHE A 89 16.66 -0.37 -1.93
CA PHE A 89 16.96 -0.83 -3.28
C PHE A 89 16.49 -2.24 -3.64
N PHE A 90 15.81 -2.95 -2.73
CA PHE A 90 15.26 -4.25 -3.04
C PHE A 90 13.89 -4.12 -3.72
N SER A 91 13.78 -4.65 -4.93
CA SER A 91 12.55 -4.74 -5.69
C SER A 91 12.45 -6.10 -6.36
N THR A 92 11.24 -6.64 -6.40
CA THR A 92 10.93 -7.82 -7.21
C THR A 92 10.50 -7.45 -8.62
N LYS A 93 10.46 -6.14 -8.94
CA LYS A 93 10.03 -5.58 -10.23
C LYS A 93 11.25 -5.12 -11.00
N ASN A 94 11.40 -5.62 -12.23
CA ASN A 94 12.58 -5.42 -13.08
C ASN A 94 12.89 -3.95 -13.44
N GLU A 95 11.93 -3.03 -13.27
CA GLU A 95 12.08 -1.60 -13.64
C GLU A 95 12.09 -0.64 -12.44
N GLU A 96 11.94 -1.13 -11.20
CA GLU A 96 11.81 -0.26 -10.02
C GLU A 96 12.99 -0.40 -9.06
N ILE A 97 13.56 0.74 -8.64
CA ILE A 97 14.74 0.83 -7.77
C ILE A 97 14.44 0.42 -6.31
N GLY A 98 13.31 -0.24 -5.99
CA GLY A 98 13.08 -0.82 -4.65
C GLY A 98 13.00 0.18 -3.47
N LEU A 99 12.71 1.46 -3.74
CA LEU A 99 12.65 2.52 -2.72
C LEU A 99 11.22 2.77 -2.18
N GLY A 100 10.25 1.93 -2.55
CA GLY A 100 8.85 2.14 -2.21
C GLY A 100 8.54 1.99 -0.72
N LEU A 101 9.28 1.13 0.00
CA LEU A 101 8.99 0.78 1.40
C LEU A 101 10.11 1.19 2.38
N THR A 102 11.02 2.06 1.95
CA THR A 102 12.22 2.49 2.69
C THR A 102 12.23 3.98 2.99
#